data_AF-X0UHD1-F1
#
_entry.id   AF-X0UHD1-F1
#
_cell.length_a   1.000
_cell.length_b   1.000
_cell.length_c   1.000
_cell.angle_alpha   90.00
_cell.angle_beta   90.00
_cell.angle_gamma   90.00
#
_symmetry.space_group_name_H-M   'P 1'
#
loop_
_entity.id
_entity.type
_entity.pdbx_description
1 polymer ?
#
loop_
_entity_poly.entity_id
_entity_poly.type
_entity_poly.pdbx_seq_one_letter_code
_entity_poly.pdbx_strand_id
1 'polypeptide(L)'
;AFDENHYHGGFNGNTLEAVIEGQELAANVGGKALVRSVRALVDGTAPNVQISLGTRNQASGSVSYTTPKDAYPETGKAMFRANARFHRVRLYVAGDYDHVFGNELEGVETSKR
;
A
#
# COMPACT_ATOMS: atom_id res chain seq x y z
N ALA A 1 15.42 31.58 -5.75
CA ALA A 1 16.12 32.68 -6.43
C ALA A 1 16.50 32.19 -7.82
N PHE A 2 16.28 32.98 -8.88
CA PHE A 2 16.71 32.66 -10.24
C PHE A 2 18.24 32.75 -10.34
N ASP A 3 18.86 31.97 -11.24
CA ASP A 3 20.30 32.10 -11.50
C ASP A 3 20.63 33.35 -12.33
N GLU A 4 21.92 33.65 -12.52
CA GLU A 4 22.42 34.84 -13.24
C GLU A 4 22.00 34.89 -14.72
N ASN A 5 21.52 33.78 -15.28
CA ASN A 5 20.95 33.72 -16.63
C ASN A 5 19.41 33.79 -16.64
N HIS A 6 18.78 34.04 -15.48
CA HIS A 6 17.34 34.05 -15.27
C HIS A 6 16.65 32.71 -15.55
N TYR A 7 17.36 31.58 -15.46
CA TYR A 7 16.71 30.28 -15.58
C TYR A 7 16.06 29.89 -14.26
N HIS A 8 14.78 29.55 -14.36
CA HIS A 8 14.10 28.78 -13.34
C HIS A 8 14.36 27.29 -13.62
N GLY A 9 15.16 26.64 -12.77
CA GLY A 9 15.30 25.19 -12.78
C GLY A 9 14.00 24.53 -12.33
N GLY A 10 13.03 24.42 -13.24
CA GLY A 10 11.79 23.69 -12.99
C GLY A 10 12.09 22.22 -12.74
N PHE A 11 11.34 21.60 -11.82
CA PHE A 11 11.29 20.14 -11.69
C PHE A 11 10.59 19.57 -12.93
N ASN A 12 11.35 19.41 -14.01
CA ASN A 12 10.86 18.85 -15.27
C ASN A 12 11.29 17.39 -15.34
N GLY A 13 10.34 16.48 -15.14
CA GLY A 13 10.54 15.04 -15.19
C GLY A 13 9.21 14.31 -15.01
N ASN A 14 9.15 13.04 -15.41
CA ASN A 14 7.97 12.23 -15.15
C ASN A 14 7.70 12.14 -13.64
N THR A 15 6.43 12.18 -13.25
CA THR A 15 6.03 11.93 -11.86
C THR A 15 6.59 10.59 -11.41
N LEU A 16 7.44 10.62 -10.38
CA LEU A 16 7.99 9.41 -9.78
C LEU A 16 6.91 8.71 -8.97
N GLU A 17 7.00 7.38 -8.92
CA GLU A 17 6.12 6.57 -8.10
C GLU A 17 6.41 6.81 -6.61
N ALA A 18 5.36 7.11 -5.85
CA ALA A 18 5.42 7.15 -4.41
C ALA A 18 5.23 5.75 -3.82
N VAL A 19 6.18 5.32 -3.00
CA VAL A 19 6.07 4.05 -2.24
C VAL A 19 5.75 4.37 -0.79
N ILE A 20 4.56 3.98 -0.35
CA ILE A 20 4.06 4.25 1.00
C ILE A 20 3.91 2.92 1.73
N GLU A 21 4.60 2.78 2.85
CA GLU A 21 4.58 1.57 3.65
C GLU A 21 3.88 1.85 5.00
N GLY A 22 2.76 1.17 5.22
CA GLY A 22 1.98 1.31 6.45
C GLY A 22 2.67 0.69 7.67
N GLN A 23 2.08 0.89 8.84
CA GLN A 23 2.49 0.16 10.04
C GLN A 23 2.08 -1.31 9.96
N GLU A 24 2.69 -2.11 10.81
CA GLU A 24 2.29 -3.50 10.96
C GLU A 24 0.97 -3.61 11.74
N LEU A 25 0.07 -4.44 11.24
CA LEU A 25 -1.24 -4.70 11.82
C LEU A 25 -1.33 -6.16 12.27
N ALA A 26 -1.67 -6.35 13.54
CA ALA A 26 -2.11 -7.64 14.07
C ALA A 26 -3.64 -7.71 14.00
N ALA A 27 -4.19 -8.10 12.84
CA ALA A 27 -5.64 -8.12 12.60
C ALA A 27 -6.42 -9.13 13.46
N ASN A 28 -5.73 -10.05 14.14
CA ASN A 28 -6.28 -10.94 15.15
C ASN A 28 -5.25 -11.11 16.27
N VAL A 29 -5.41 -10.39 17.38
CA VAL A 29 -4.44 -10.40 18.49
C VAL A 29 -4.35 -11.81 19.09
N GLY A 30 -3.14 -12.35 19.19
CA GLY A 30 -2.86 -13.72 19.65
C GLY A 30 -3.07 -14.80 18.58
N GLY A 31 -3.72 -14.45 17.47
CA GLY A 31 -4.10 -15.39 16.42
C GLY A 31 -3.54 -15.05 15.05
N LYS A 32 -4.06 -15.74 14.03
CA LYS A 32 -3.85 -15.40 12.62
C LYS A 32 -5.12 -14.83 12.01
N ALA A 33 -4.94 -13.95 11.03
CA ALA A 33 -5.98 -13.45 10.16
C ALA A 33 -5.67 -13.77 8.70
N LEU A 34 -6.71 -14.12 7.95
CA LEU A 34 -6.67 -14.25 6.50
C LEU A 34 -7.12 -12.93 5.88
N VAL A 35 -6.19 -12.20 5.27
CA VAL A 35 -6.50 -10.99 4.51
C VAL A 35 -6.97 -11.39 3.11
N ARG A 36 -8.15 -10.88 2.74
CA ARG A 36 -8.85 -11.18 1.49
C ARG A 36 -8.72 -10.06 0.47
N SER A 37 -8.75 -8.82 0.93
CA SER A 37 -8.57 -7.68 0.04
C SER A 37 -8.01 -6.48 0.79
N VAL A 38 -7.40 -5.58 0.04
CA VAL A 38 -6.98 -4.27 0.51
C VAL A 38 -7.47 -3.22 -0.47
N ARG A 39 -8.08 -2.15 0.03
CA ARG A 39 -8.47 -0.98 -0.75
C ARG A 39 -7.53 0.17 -0.41
N ALA A 40 -7.00 0.85 -1.42
CA ALA A 40 -6.26 2.08 -1.19
C ALA A 40 -7.21 3.27 -1.11
N LEU A 41 -6.91 4.21 -0.21
CA LEU A 41 -7.64 5.47 -0.06
C LEU A 41 -6.74 6.58 -0.62
N VAL A 42 -6.83 6.79 -1.93
CA VAL A 42 -6.07 7.79 -2.69
C VAL A 42 -7.07 8.68 -3.42
N ASP A 43 -6.82 9.99 -3.40
CA ASP A 43 -7.61 11.01 -4.10
C ASP A 43 -6.78 11.68 -5.19
N GLY A 44 -7.45 12.06 -6.27
CA GLY A 44 -6.82 12.66 -7.45
C GLY A 44 -7.54 12.36 -8.75
N THR A 45 -6.99 12.91 -9.84
CA THR A 45 -7.64 12.89 -11.16
C THR A 45 -7.46 11.54 -11.87
N ALA A 46 -6.30 10.89 -11.72
CA ALA A 46 -6.02 9.60 -12.34
C ALA A 46 -4.92 8.81 -11.57
N PRO A 47 -5.12 8.49 -10.28
CA PRO A 47 -4.14 7.75 -9.52
C PRO A 47 -4.01 6.32 -10.06
N ASN A 48 -2.80 5.91 -10.41
CA ASN A 48 -2.46 4.52 -10.67
C ASN A 48 -1.94 3.89 -9.38
N VAL A 49 -2.71 2.95 -8.82
CA VAL A 49 -2.39 2.35 -7.51
C VAL A 49 -2.17 0.86 -7.62
N GLN A 50 -0.98 0.43 -7.20
CA GLN A 50 -0.67 -0.97 -6.97
C GLN A 50 -0.46 -1.24 -5.48
N ILE A 51 -0.80 -2.45 -5.05
CA ILE A 51 -0.77 -2.84 -3.63
C ILE A 51 0.05 -4.11 -3.49
N SER A 52 0.98 -4.11 -2.53
CA SER A 52 1.63 -5.33 -2.03
C SER A 52 1.23 -5.55 -0.57
N LEU A 53 0.91 -6.80 -0.26
CA LEU A 53 0.69 -7.25 1.11
C LEU A 53 1.93 -7.96 1.64
N GLY A 54 2.52 -7.38 2.69
CA GLY A 54 3.55 -7.95 3.52
C GLY A 54 2.96 -8.84 4.62
N THR A 55 3.58 -9.97 4.89
CA THR A 55 3.16 -10.89 5.95
C THR A 55 4.33 -11.44 6.75
N ARG A 56 4.09 -11.70 8.04
CA ARG A 56 4.98 -12.49 8.89
C ARG A 56 4.25 -13.15 10.06
N ASN A 57 4.88 -14.15 10.66
CA ASN A 57 4.28 -14.95 11.75
C ASN A 57 4.95 -14.76 13.12
N GLN A 58 6.14 -14.16 13.16
CA GLN A 58 6.90 -13.87 14.37
C GLN A 58 7.37 -12.43 14.36
N ALA A 59 7.43 -11.79 15.53
CA ALA A 59 7.84 -10.39 15.67
C ALA A 59 9.34 -10.15 15.38
N SER A 60 10.16 -11.19 15.39
CA SER A 60 11.56 -11.17 14.97
C SER A 60 11.78 -11.58 13.51
N GLY A 61 10.74 -12.10 12.83
CA GLY A 61 10.84 -12.58 11.46
C GLY A 61 10.84 -11.44 10.44
N SER A 62 11.41 -11.71 9.27
CA SER A 62 11.35 -10.82 8.11
C SER A 62 9.93 -10.74 7.54
N VAL A 63 9.55 -9.57 7.04
CA VAL A 63 8.29 -9.38 6.31
C VAL A 63 8.46 -9.87 4.87
N SER A 64 7.60 -10.79 4.45
CA SER A 64 7.54 -11.25 3.06
C SER A 64 6.43 -10.54 2.32
N TYR A 65 6.77 -9.76 1.28
CA TYR A 65 5.80 -9.07 0.44
C TYR A 65 5.37 -9.94 -0.74
N THR A 66 4.08 -9.85 -1.06
CA THR A 66 3.54 -10.33 -2.33
C THR A 66 4.03 -9.47 -3.50
N THR A 67 3.89 -9.99 -4.72
CA THR A 67 4.03 -9.16 -5.93
C THR A 67 2.97 -8.06 -5.92
N PRO A 68 3.29 -6.82 -6.37
CA PRO A 68 2.31 -5.76 -6.51
C PRO A 68 1.13 -6.22 -7.37
N LYS A 69 -0.07 -5.79 -6.98
CA LYS A 69 -1.32 -6.06 -7.70
C LYS A 69 -2.06 -4.76 -7.92
N ASP A 70 -2.61 -4.59 -9.11
CA ASP A 70 -3.52 -3.49 -9.42
C ASP A 70 -4.82 -3.63 -8.63
N ALA A 71 -5.40 -2.49 -8.27
CA ALA A 71 -6.75 -2.45 -7.73
C ALA A 71 -7.79 -2.62 -8.85
N TYR A 72 -8.88 -3.34 -8.58
CA TYR A 72 -10.00 -3.44 -9.52
C TYR A 72 -10.68 -2.07 -9.68
N PRO A 73 -10.89 -1.57 -10.91
CA PRO A 73 -11.46 -0.23 -11.15
C PRO A 73 -12.81 0.01 -10.48
N GLU A 74 -13.67 -1.02 -10.40
CA GLU A 74 -15.04 -0.90 -9.91
C GLU A 74 -15.14 -0.86 -8.39
N THR A 75 -14.17 -1.46 -7.69
CA THR A 75 -14.21 -1.61 -6.22
C THR A 75 -13.06 -0.90 -5.51
N GLY A 76 -12.00 -0.52 -6.24
CA GLY A 76 -10.74 -0.01 -5.70
C GLY A 76 -9.96 -1.04 -4.87
N LYS A 77 -10.35 -2.31 -4.90
CA LYS A 77 -9.75 -3.37 -4.07
C LYS A 77 -8.71 -4.17 -4.87
N ALA A 78 -7.58 -4.46 -4.26
CA ALA A 78 -6.66 -5.51 -4.71
C ALA A 78 -6.91 -6.79 -3.90
N MET A 79 -7.03 -7.93 -4.58
CA MET A 79 -7.40 -9.21 -3.95
C MET A 79 -6.18 -10.00 -3.49
N PHE A 80 -6.22 -10.48 -2.25
CA PHE A 80 -5.19 -11.27 -1.59
C PHE A 80 -5.79 -12.53 -0.95
N ARG A 81 -4.94 -13.50 -0.63
CA ARG A 81 -5.29 -14.68 0.18
C ARG A 81 -4.12 -15.02 1.09
N ALA A 82 -3.83 -14.12 2.03
CA ALA A 82 -2.64 -14.23 2.87
C ALA A 82 -3.01 -14.42 4.35
N ASN A 83 -2.64 -15.58 4.90
CA ASN A 83 -2.90 -15.95 6.29
C ASN A 83 -1.64 -15.79 7.14
N ALA A 84 -1.63 -14.83 8.06
CA ALA A 84 -0.49 -14.52 8.90
C ALA A 84 -0.92 -13.93 10.24
N ARG A 85 0.02 -13.78 11.18
CA ARG A 85 -0.23 -13.06 12.44
C ARG A 85 -0.16 -11.55 12.26
N PHE A 86 0.79 -11.13 11.43
CA PHE A 86 1.08 -9.74 11.18
C PHE A 86 1.01 -9.47 9.68
N HIS A 87 0.39 -8.34 9.34
CA HIS A 87 0.19 -7.88 7.98
C HIS A 87 0.69 -6.46 7.82
N ARG A 88 1.20 -6.12 6.64
CA ARG A 88 1.70 -4.79 6.32
C ARG A 88 1.30 -4.43 4.90
N VAL A 89 0.64 -3.29 4.73
CA VAL A 89 0.26 -2.82 3.40
C VAL A 89 1.37 -1.91 2.86
N ARG A 90 1.78 -2.16 1.63
CA ARG A 90 2.63 -1.25 0.85
C ARG A 90 1.84 -0.82 -0.38
N LEU A 91 1.71 0.49 -0.54
CA LEU A 91 1.07 1.13 -1.69
C LEU A 91 2.15 1.67 -2.62
N TYR A 92 1.95 1.50 -3.91
CA TYR A 92 2.70 2.13 -4.97
C TYR A 92 1.71 3.04 -5.69
N VAL A 93 1.95 4.34 -5.65
CA VAL A 93 1.04 5.35 -6.21
C VAL A 93 1.81 6.14 -7.26
N ALA A 94 1.34 6.07 -8.50
CA ALA A 94 1.85 6.82 -9.63
C ALA A 94 0.72 7.61 -10.29
N GLY A 95 1.06 8.45 -11.28
CA GLY A 95 0.10 9.32 -11.95
C GLY A 95 -0.26 10.55 -11.13
N ASP A 96 -1.37 11.19 -11.51
CA ASP A 96 -1.80 12.45 -10.91
C ASP A 96 -2.72 12.19 -9.72
N TYR A 97 -2.18 12.42 -8.52
CA TYR A 97 -2.88 12.30 -7.25
C TYR A 97 -2.62 13.50 -6.34
N ASP A 98 -3.60 13.85 -5.51
CA ASP A 98 -3.52 14.98 -4.58
C ASP A 98 -3.22 14.51 -3.15
N HIS A 99 -3.90 13.45 -2.70
CA HIS A 99 -3.79 12.96 -1.32
C HIS A 99 -3.78 11.44 -1.23
N VAL A 100 -3.02 10.92 -0.27
CA VAL A 100 -3.08 9.52 0.16
C VAL A 100 -3.49 9.48 1.63
N PHE A 101 -4.69 8.99 1.91
CA PHE A 101 -5.23 8.92 3.27
C PHE A 101 -4.84 7.63 3.99
N GLY A 102 -4.64 6.55 3.24
CA GLY A 102 -4.27 5.26 3.81
C GLY A 102 -4.82 4.08 3.04
N ASN A 103 -5.22 3.04 3.76
CA ASN A 103 -5.76 1.80 3.20
C ASN A 103 -6.79 1.17 4.15
N GLU A 104 -7.72 0.43 3.55
CA GLU A 104 -8.68 -0.41 4.26
C GLU A 104 -8.34 -1.88 4.00
N LEU A 105 -8.19 -2.65 5.07
CA LEU A 105 -7.84 -4.07 4.98
C LEU A 105 -9.03 -4.91 5.39
N GLU A 106 -9.46 -5.79 4.49
CA GLU A 106 -10.55 -6.73 4.73
C GLU A 106 -9.97 -8.12 4.98
N GLY A 107 -10.23 -8.65 6.17
CA GLY A 107 -9.77 -9.97 6.56
C GLY A 107 -10.72 -10.66 7.51
N VAL A 108 -10.51 -11.96 7.68
CA VAL A 108 -11.25 -12.79 8.64
C VAL A 108 -10.29 -13.46 9.61
N GLU A 109 -10.68 -13.52 10.88
CA GLU A 109 -9.98 -14.33 11.87
C GLU A 109 -10.01 -15.80 11.43
N THR A 110 -8.88 -16.51 11.47
CA THR A 110 -8.81 -17.93 11.05
C THR A 110 -8.42 -18.85 12.21
N SER A 111 -7.64 -18.39 13.18
CA SER A 111 -7.23 -19.20 14.33
C SER A 111 -6.87 -18.32 15.52
N LYS A 112 -7.42 -18.64 16.70
CA LYS A 112 -6.90 -18.22 18.02
C LYS A 112 -6.32 -19.47 18.66
N ARG A 113 -5.04 -19.44 19.02
CA ARG A 113 -4.37 -20.55 19.70
C ARG A 113 -3.64 -20.01 20.91
#